data_AF-A0A336MZ62-F1
#
_entry.id   AF-A0A336MZ62-F1
#
_cell.length_a   1.000
_cell.length_b   1.000
_cell.length_c   1.000
_cell.angle_alpha   90.00
_cell.angle_beta   90.00
_cell.angle_gamma   90.00
#
_symmetry.space_group_name_H-M   'P 1'
#
loop_
_entity.id
_entity.type
_entity.pdbx_description
1 polymer ?
#
loop_
_entity_poly.entity_id
_entity_poly.type
_entity_poly.pdbx_seq_one_letter_code
_entity_poly.pdbx_strand_id
1 'polypeptide(L)'
;MFILTVLISILVSLASATTEIIASNHPKCTEMGEKYINTFNVTVPELAIIVSVCEGIVNPQYSGLGGGFIAVIFNGYCSGKGITLNSRESAPQSYEKDSGKKYGEIGVPSMLKGYQSLYEMELCGMKPVLAWKDLFTDNIELAENGWDVLPNTKKLLGKLKSVDHNLELTSDNNKMRNPKLSETLKVIAQEGPSSSFYRENGYLFEKVMTDLRAADSFITPDDLLKYKTETKTTFQYMFFNYTIATTRIPGSGSTMLLGCKMIESVYHRLAKLSYEKRFLFMYHTLRYMYSLKPYLRSKFLNLNELLDNAALMAWEILQSIDKPWDHTPIQIFGNYRINDTRVRFKREFGTANIVLQRGKSAITMTSTVNWYFGSRLYSKNLGIFYNNQLKDFDDTGTPNGPKPGKVPQSSTSVTILYSDDRTPVFQIGAAGGSKMIGAIFNTFFNYFVNNMTLHEANKEARCTPQYKDNQERVVCENGISLQVKNMFEQFKAPLEILSDDIGAVTASSTIRNKAEAVFDVRRGGKTFTNPNDGQTSNSQNFTTNQSLLMVMVLFVFFQSIFT
;
A
#
# COMPACT_ATOMS: atom_id res chain seq x y z
N MET A 1 45.08 -12.97 -36.13
CA MET A 1 43.67 -13.40 -36.30
C MET A 1 43.24 -14.35 -35.17
N PHE A 2 43.57 -14.01 -33.92
CA PHE A 2 43.21 -14.79 -32.70
C PHE A 2 42.90 -13.87 -31.50
N ILE A 3 42.92 -12.55 -31.71
CA ILE A 3 42.62 -11.51 -30.71
C ILE A 3 41.23 -10.90 -30.95
N LEU A 4 40.63 -11.15 -32.11
CA LEU A 4 39.29 -10.64 -32.46
C LEU A 4 38.15 -11.57 -32.01
N THR A 5 38.46 -12.81 -31.63
CA THR A 5 37.49 -13.80 -31.13
C THR A 5 37.32 -13.80 -29.61
N VAL A 6 38.20 -13.12 -28.87
CA VAL A 6 38.07 -12.96 -27.40
C VAL A 6 37.32 -11.68 -27.02
N LEU A 7 37.22 -10.71 -27.94
CA LEU A 7 36.47 -9.46 -27.76
C LEU A 7 34.97 -9.57 -28.08
N ILE A 8 34.52 -10.66 -28.71
CA ILE A 8 33.10 -10.91 -29.00
C ILE A 8 32.44 -11.76 -27.89
N SER A 9 33.21 -12.39 -27.00
CA SER A 9 32.72 -13.12 -25.82
C SER A 9 32.54 -12.24 -24.59
N ILE A 10 32.94 -10.96 -24.64
CA ILE A 10 32.76 -9.95 -23.56
C ILE A 10 31.57 -9.00 -23.87
N LEU A 11 30.90 -9.18 -25.01
CA LEU A 11 29.62 -8.53 -25.34
C LEU A 11 28.41 -9.41 -25.01
N VAL A 12 28.57 -10.34 -24.05
CA VAL A 12 27.45 -11.01 -23.40
C VAL A 12 27.15 -10.26 -22.11
N SER A 13 26.10 -9.44 -22.15
CA SER A 13 25.33 -9.04 -20.96
C SER A 13 26.13 -8.32 -19.84
N LEU A 14 26.41 -7.03 -20.04
CA LEU A 14 26.17 -6.05 -18.97
C LEU A 14 24.67 -5.78 -18.88
N ALA A 15 23.85 -6.83 -18.79
CA ALA A 15 22.52 -6.67 -18.22
C ALA A 15 22.78 -6.30 -16.77
N SER A 16 22.53 -5.03 -16.42
CA SER A 16 22.38 -4.64 -15.03
C SER A 16 21.45 -5.66 -14.39
N ALA A 17 22.00 -6.46 -13.48
CA ALA A 17 21.29 -7.40 -12.62
C ALA A 17 19.90 -6.85 -12.26
N THR A 18 18.84 -7.29 -12.93
CA THR A 18 17.51 -6.74 -12.67
C THR A 18 16.94 -7.48 -11.48
N THR A 19 16.93 -6.83 -10.32
CA THR A 19 16.23 -7.36 -9.14
C THR A 19 14.74 -7.50 -9.46
N GLU A 20 14.20 -8.69 -9.22
CA GLU A 20 12.76 -8.97 -9.37
C GLU A 20 12.20 -9.28 -8.00
N ILE A 21 11.12 -8.60 -7.62
CA ILE A 21 10.50 -8.75 -6.31
C ILE A 21 8.99 -8.81 -6.46
N ILE A 22 8.37 -9.76 -5.77
CA ILE A 22 6.93 -9.83 -5.55
C ILE A 22 6.68 -10.03 -4.06
N ALA A 23 5.80 -9.22 -3.46
CA ALA A 23 5.19 -9.50 -2.18
C ALA A 23 3.66 -9.40 -2.31
N SER A 24 2.98 -10.50 -2.02
CA SER A 24 1.51 -10.60 -2.08
C SER A 24 0.96 -11.32 -0.84
N ASN A 25 -0.36 -11.28 -0.68
CA ASN A 25 -1.11 -11.78 0.47
C ASN A 25 -1.63 -13.20 0.26
N HIS A 26 -1.22 -13.87 -0.81
CA HIS A 26 -1.53 -15.28 -1.05
C HIS A 26 -0.43 -15.99 -1.85
N PRO A 27 0.00 -17.20 -1.46
CA PRO A 27 1.03 -17.96 -2.18
C PRO A 27 0.78 -18.08 -3.67
N LYS A 28 -0.46 -18.39 -4.06
CA LYS A 28 -0.87 -18.54 -5.46
C LYS A 28 -0.65 -17.29 -6.30
N CYS A 29 -0.78 -16.09 -5.74
CA CYS A 29 -0.59 -14.85 -6.48
C CYS A 29 0.89 -14.52 -6.69
N THR A 30 1.74 -14.86 -5.72
CA THR A 30 3.19 -14.76 -5.89
C THR A 30 3.69 -15.77 -6.93
N GLU A 31 3.21 -17.01 -6.89
CA GLU A 31 3.56 -18.06 -7.87
C GLU A 31 3.09 -17.72 -9.28
N MET A 32 1.88 -17.16 -9.41
CA MET A 32 1.38 -16.66 -10.70
C MET A 32 2.27 -15.52 -11.21
N GLY A 33 2.61 -14.55 -10.36
CA GLY A 33 3.50 -13.46 -10.76
C GLY A 33 4.89 -13.95 -11.19
N GLU A 34 5.48 -14.89 -10.44
CA GLU A 34 6.76 -15.52 -10.77
C GLU A 34 6.72 -16.23 -12.14
N LYS A 35 5.66 -17.02 -12.40
CA LYS A 35 5.44 -17.65 -13.71
C LYS A 35 5.42 -16.62 -14.83
N TYR A 36 4.68 -15.53 -14.65
CA TYR A 36 4.54 -14.51 -15.70
C TYR A 36 5.82 -13.70 -15.94
N ILE A 37 6.61 -13.46 -14.90
CA ILE A 37 7.96 -12.90 -15.03
C ILE A 37 8.83 -13.84 -15.87
N ASN A 38 8.93 -15.11 -15.47
CA ASN A 38 9.88 -16.07 -16.03
C ASN A 38 9.50 -16.52 -17.45
N THR A 39 8.21 -16.66 -17.76
CA THR A 39 7.74 -17.20 -19.04
C THR A 39 7.48 -16.12 -20.08
N PHE A 40 6.94 -14.97 -19.67
CA PHE A 40 6.44 -13.96 -20.60
C PHE A 40 7.18 -12.62 -20.51
N ASN A 41 8.06 -12.43 -19.52
CA ASN A 41 8.80 -11.20 -19.32
C ASN A 41 7.89 -9.96 -19.21
N VAL A 42 6.73 -10.11 -18.54
CA VAL A 42 5.71 -9.05 -18.43
C VAL A 42 6.21 -7.77 -17.79
N THR A 43 5.69 -6.62 -18.22
CA THR A 43 5.99 -5.34 -17.59
C THR A 43 5.43 -5.25 -16.16
N VAL A 44 5.89 -4.26 -15.38
CA VAL A 44 5.39 -4.04 -14.01
C VAL A 44 3.89 -3.71 -13.96
N PRO A 45 3.32 -2.88 -14.87
CA PRO A 45 1.87 -2.68 -14.93
C PRO A 45 1.09 -3.95 -15.26
N GLU A 46 1.54 -4.77 -16.20
CA GLU A 46 0.91 -6.05 -16.53
C GLU A 46 0.93 -7.00 -15.33
N LEU A 47 2.09 -7.13 -14.67
CA LEU A 47 2.24 -7.92 -13.45
C LEU A 47 1.29 -7.44 -12.34
N ALA A 48 1.11 -6.12 -12.19
CA ALA A 48 0.16 -5.57 -11.24
C ALA A 48 -1.29 -5.97 -11.52
N ILE A 49 -1.71 -5.99 -12.80
CA ILE A 49 -3.04 -6.45 -13.20
C ILE A 49 -3.18 -7.94 -12.85
N ILE A 50 -2.24 -8.78 -13.27
CA ILE A 50 -2.28 -10.23 -13.06
C ILE A 50 -2.37 -10.57 -11.57
N VAL A 51 -1.46 -10.01 -10.76
CA VAL A 51 -1.38 -10.30 -9.31
C VAL A 51 -2.58 -9.71 -8.57
N SER A 52 -3.08 -8.53 -8.96
CA SER A 52 -4.22 -7.89 -8.30
C SER A 52 -5.55 -8.57 -8.62
N VAL A 53 -5.72 -9.11 -9.84
CA VAL A 53 -6.87 -9.97 -10.15
C VAL A 53 -6.81 -11.24 -9.30
N CYS A 54 -5.64 -11.87 -9.16
CA CYS A 54 -5.46 -13.03 -8.29
C CYS A 54 -5.82 -12.70 -6.84
N GLU A 55 -5.35 -11.57 -6.31
CA GLU A 55 -5.69 -11.10 -4.96
C GLU A 55 -7.21 -10.91 -4.79
N GLY A 56 -7.89 -10.36 -5.79
CA GLY A 56 -9.35 -10.23 -5.78
C GLY A 56 -10.11 -11.56 -5.81
N ILE A 57 -9.53 -12.61 -6.41
CA ILE A 57 -10.10 -13.96 -6.43
C ILE A 57 -9.91 -14.63 -5.08
N VAL A 58 -8.67 -14.68 -4.58
CA VAL A 58 -8.31 -15.51 -3.41
C VAL A 58 -8.58 -14.82 -2.07
N ASN A 59 -8.65 -13.49 -2.08
CA ASN A 59 -8.97 -12.65 -0.91
C ASN A 59 -10.19 -11.74 -1.17
N PRO A 60 -11.38 -12.31 -1.50
CA PRO A 60 -12.58 -11.53 -1.86
C PRO A 60 -13.12 -10.69 -0.70
N GLN A 61 -12.68 -10.99 0.53
CA GLN A 61 -12.97 -10.18 1.71
C GLN A 61 -12.25 -8.83 1.70
N TYR A 62 -11.19 -8.65 0.92
CA TYR A 62 -10.34 -7.45 0.95
C TYR A 62 -10.44 -6.61 -0.30
N SER A 63 -10.43 -7.24 -1.47
CA SER A 63 -10.36 -6.57 -2.76
C SER A 63 -11.14 -7.36 -3.81
N GLY A 64 -11.39 -6.76 -4.97
CA GLY A 64 -12.11 -7.41 -6.07
C GLY A 64 -12.69 -6.39 -7.04
N LEU A 65 -13.22 -6.88 -8.17
CA LEU A 65 -13.64 -6.04 -9.30
C LEU A 65 -14.73 -5.00 -8.93
N GLY A 66 -15.49 -5.24 -7.87
CA GLY A 66 -16.50 -4.32 -7.35
C GLY A 66 -15.93 -3.15 -6.52
N GLY A 67 -14.60 -3.03 -6.40
CA GLY A 67 -13.92 -1.99 -5.63
C GLY A 67 -13.01 -1.09 -6.47
N GLY A 68 -11.87 -0.70 -5.88
CA GLY A 68 -10.89 0.22 -6.48
C GLY A 68 -9.49 0.09 -5.87
N PHE A 69 -8.56 0.94 -6.32
CA PHE A 69 -7.18 0.96 -5.81
C PHE A 69 -6.50 2.33 -5.94
N ILE A 70 -5.42 2.51 -5.19
CA ILE A 70 -4.44 3.58 -5.40
C ILE A 70 -3.06 2.92 -5.51
N ALA A 71 -2.30 3.32 -6.51
CA ALA A 71 -0.95 2.82 -6.75
C ALA A 71 0.07 3.95 -6.86
N VAL A 72 1.29 3.70 -6.40
CA VAL A 72 2.47 4.49 -6.75
C VAL A 72 3.32 3.65 -7.68
N ILE A 73 3.63 4.21 -8.84
CA ILE A 73 4.34 3.58 -9.95
C ILE A 73 5.59 4.40 -10.21
N PHE A 74 6.72 3.75 -10.40
CA PHE A 74 7.97 4.38 -10.74
C PHE A 74 8.69 3.59 -11.82
N ASN A 75 9.28 4.30 -12.78
CA ASN A 75 10.13 3.71 -13.81
C ASN A 75 11.43 4.51 -13.91
N GLY A 76 12.51 3.96 -13.36
CA GLY A 76 13.82 4.58 -13.32
C GLY A 76 14.62 4.49 -14.62
N TYR A 77 14.13 3.80 -15.65
CA TYR A 77 14.77 3.77 -16.96
C TYR A 77 14.65 5.10 -17.72
N CYS A 78 13.83 6.03 -17.23
CA CYS A 78 13.63 7.36 -17.78
C CYS A 78 13.74 8.43 -16.69
N SER A 79 13.65 9.71 -17.07
CA SER A 79 13.70 10.85 -16.14
C SER A 79 12.42 11.00 -15.27
N GLY A 80 11.53 9.99 -15.29
CA GLY A 80 10.18 10.07 -14.76
C GLY A 80 10.14 10.23 -13.23
N LYS A 81 9.39 11.23 -12.79
CA LYS A 81 8.88 11.30 -11.41
C LYS A 81 7.93 10.13 -11.18
N GLY A 82 7.81 9.69 -9.93
CA GLY A 82 6.79 8.70 -9.57
C GLY A 82 5.39 9.18 -9.96
N ILE A 83 4.51 8.25 -10.32
CA ILE A 83 3.12 8.48 -10.69
C ILE A 83 2.23 7.86 -9.62
N THR A 84 1.28 8.63 -9.10
CA THR A 84 0.12 8.11 -8.38
C THR A 84 -1.00 7.86 -9.38
N LEU A 85 -1.41 6.61 -9.54
CA LEU A 85 -2.66 6.25 -10.22
C LEU A 85 -3.76 6.08 -9.17
N ASN A 86 -4.76 6.94 -9.24
CA ASN A 86 -5.95 6.89 -8.42
C ASN A 86 -7.10 6.27 -9.22
N SER A 87 -7.44 5.05 -8.86
CA SER A 87 -8.62 4.34 -9.33
C SER A 87 -9.52 4.00 -8.14
N ARG A 88 -9.73 4.97 -7.25
CA ARG A 88 -10.62 4.84 -6.10
C ARG A 88 -12.02 5.28 -6.47
N GLU A 89 -12.99 4.60 -5.88
CA GLU A 89 -14.41 4.77 -6.14
C GLU A 89 -14.87 6.20 -5.82
N SER A 90 -15.77 6.72 -6.65
CA SER A 90 -16.35 8.04 -6.49
C SER A 90 -17.81 7.96 -6.03
N ALA A 91 -18.29 9.02 -5.40
CA ALA A 91 -19.70 9.21 -5.11
C ALA A 91 -20.49 9.40 -6.43
N PRO A 92 -21.63 8.72 -6.59
CA PRO A 92 -22.60 9.06 -7.63
C PRO A 92 -22.99 10.54 -7.62
N GLN A 93 -23.44 11.08 -8.75
CA GLN A 93 -23.89 12.48 -8.80
C GLN A 93 -25.11 12.74 -7.91
N SER A 94 -25.97 11.74 -7.75
CA SER A 94 -27.17 11.77 -6.90
C SER A 94 -26.91 11.42 -5.43
N TYR A 95 -25.65 11.22 -5.04
CA TYR A 95 -25.34 10.69 -3.71
C TYR A 95 -25.76 11.63 -2.58
N GLU A 96 -26.58 11.09 -1.69
CA GLU A 96 -26.97 11.70 -0.43
C GLU A 96 -26.57 10.78 0.73
N LYS A 97 -25.77 11.33 1.65
CA LYS A 97 -25.33 10.63 2.85
C LYS A 97 -26.52 10.47 3.81
N ASP A 98 -26.59 9.32 4.48
CA ASP A 98 -27.61 9.01 5.50
C ASP A 98 -29.06 9.01 4.98
N SER A 99 -29.25 8.78 3.67
CA SER A 99 -30.57 8.69 3.00
C SER A 99 -31.45 7.50 3.43
N GLY A 100 -30.92 6.57 4.23
CA GLY A 100 -31.59 5.33 4.59
C GLY A 100 -31.51 4.22 3.54
N LYS A 101 -30.94 4.47 2.34
CA LYS A 101 -30.73 3.42 1.33
C LYS A 101 -29.79 2.33 1.83
N LYS A 102 -30.25 1.08 1.86
CA LYS A 102 -29.50 -0.08 2.38
C LYS A 102 -28.11 -0.23 1.76
N TYR A 103 -28.00 0.02 0.45
CA TYR A 103 -26.76 -0.07 -0.32
C TYR A 103 -26.30 1.31 -0.84
N GLY A 104 -26.71 2.39 -0.17
CA GLY A 104 -26.32 3.77 -0.52
C GLY A 104 -24.84 4.08 -0.32
N GLU A 105 -24.09 3.19 0.33
CA GLU A 105 -22.66 3.32 0.63
C GLU A 105 -21.75 2.79 -0.51
N ILE A 106 -22.33 2.20 -1.56
CA ILE A 106 -21.57 1.69 -2.72
C ILE A 106 -21.10 2.89 -3.55
N GLY A 107 -19.78 3.02 -3.73
CA GLY A 107 -19.18 3.95 -4.67
C GLY A 107 -19.04 3.32 -6.05
N VAL A 108 -18.88 4.14 -7.10
CA VAL A 108 -18.75 3.68 -8.48
C VAL A 108 -17.59 2.67 -8.61
N PRO A 109 -17.85 1.38 -8.93
CA PRO A 109 -16.81 0.37 -9.09
C PRO A 109 -15.81 0.77 -10.16
N SER A 110 -14.52 0.74 -9.81
CA SER A 110 -13.48 1.41 -10.59
C SER A 110 -12.28 0.53 -10.90
N MET A 111 -12.13 -0.62 -10.24
CA MET A 111 -10.96 -1.49 -10.37
C MET A 111 -10.62 -1.84 -11.82
N LEU A 112 -11.62 -2.16 -12.63
CA LEU A 112 -11.43 -2.48 -14.05
C LEU A 112 -10.97 -1.28 -14.88
N LYS A 113 -11.44 -0.07 -14.59
CA LYS A 113 -10.94 1.14 -15.25
C LYS A 113 -9.50 1.44 -14.87
N GLY A 114 -9.14 1.15 -13.61
CA GLY A 114 -7.76 1.19 -13.15
C GLY A 114 -6.84 0.20 -13.88
N TYR A 115 -7.28 -1.05 -14.07
CA TYR A 115 -6.51 -2.04 -14.84
C TYR A 115 -6.34 -1.63 -16.30
N GLN A 116 -7.40 -1.10 -16.93
CA GLN A 116 -7.29 -0.51 -18.26
C GLN A 116 -6.24 0.61 -18.29
N SER A 117 -6.28 1.52 -17.31
CA SER A 117 -5.34 2.64 -17.22
C SER A 117 -3.90 2.18 -17.00
N LEU A 118 -3.66 1.08 -16.29
CA LEU A 118 -2.34 0.48 -16.12
C LEU A 118 -1.83 -0.13 -17.44
N TYR A 119 -2.68 -0.87 -18.14
CA TYR A 119 -2.32 -1.52 -19.40
C TYR A 119 -2.04 -0.51 -20.52
N GLU A 120 -2.83 0.57 -20.59
CA GLU A 120 -2.67 1.64 -21.58
C GLU A 120 -1.60 2.67 -21.17
N MET A 121 -0.99 2.53 -19.98
CA MET A 121 -0.05 3.52 -19.48
C MET A 121 1.26 3.52 -20.27
N GLU A 122 1.56 4.64 -20.92
CA GLU A 122 2.86 4.86 -21.56
C GLU A 122 3.94 5.26 -20.55
N LEU A 123 4.44 4.28 -19.79
CA LEU A 123 5.55 4.50 -18.85
C LEU A 123 6.88 4.58 -19.60
N CYS A 124 7.17 5.76 -20.16
CA CYS A 124 8.41 6.04 -20.87
C CYS A 124 8.60 5.16 -22.11
N GLY A 125 7.54 5.06 -22.92
CA GLY A 125 7.53 4.23 -24.12
C GLY A 125 7.45 2.73 -23.86
N MET A 126 7.37 2.31 -22.59
CA MET A 126 7.04 0.93 -22.23
C MET A 126 5.65 0.59 -22.77
N LYS A 127 5.57 -0.47 -23.57
CA LYS A 127 4.33 -1.01 -24.13
C LYS A 127 4.02 -2.36 -23.49
N PRO A 128 2.74 -2.76 -23.42
CA PRO A 128 2.37 -4.12 -23.02
C PRO A 128 3.07 -5.17 -23.87
N VAL A 129 3.48 -6.26 -23.23
CA VAL A 129 4.11 -7.43 -23.87
C VAL A 129 3.03 -8.44 -24.25
N LEU A 130 2.07 -8.67 -23.36
CA LEU A 130 0.94 -9.55 -23.56
C LEU A 130 -0.26 -8.80 -24.13
N ALA A 131 -1.08 -9.50 -24.91
CA ALA A 131 -2.40 -8.98 -25.23
C ALA A 131 -3.27 -8.97 -23.96
N TRP A 132 -4.17 -7.99 -23.86
CA TRP A 132 -5.07 -7.81 -22.72
C TRP A 132 -5.70 -9.12 -22.21
N LYS A 133 -6.21 -9.95 -23.14
CA LYS A 133 -6.86 -11.23 -22.81
C LYS A 133 -5.95 -12.20 -22.07
N ASP A 134 -4.64 -12.20 -22.36
CA ASP A 134 -3.67 -13.17 -21.85
C ASP A 134 -3.23 -12.85 -20.41
N LEU A 135 -3.54 -11.65 -19.91
CA LEU A 135 -3.37 -11.25 -18.51
C LEU A 135 -4.31 -12.00 -17.56
N PHE A 136 -5.38 -12.60 -18.07
CA PHE A 136 -6.44 -13.20 -17.27
C PHE A 136 -6.47 -14.73 -17.32
N THR A 137 -5.69 -15.38 -18.18
CA THR A 137 -5.76 -16.83 -18.43
C THR A 137 -5.68 -17.66 -17.15
N ASP A 138 -4.61 -17.51 -16.36
CA ASP A 138 -4.44 -18.27 -15.11
C ASP A 138 -5.45 -17.84 -14.03
N ASN A 139 -5.91 -16.58 -14.07
CA ASN A 139 -6.90 -16.06 -13.14
C ASN A 139 -8.29 -16.66 -13.40
N ILE A 140 -8.66 -16.84 -14.66
CA ILE A 140 -9.89 -17.53 -15.07
C ILE A 140 -9.87 -18.98 -14.57
N GLU A 141 -8.75 -19.68 -14.80
CA GLU A 141 -8.58 -21.06 -14.33
C GLU A 141 -8.64 -21.14 -12.80
N LEU A 142 -7.99 -20.20 -12.09
CA LEU A 142 -8.00 -20.15 -10.63
C LEU A 142 -9.41 -19.96 -10.05
N ALA A 143 -10.21 -19.08 -10.67
CA ALA A 143 -11.60 -18.85 -10.23
C ALA A 143 -12.50 -20.08 -10.51
N GLU A 144 -12.27 -20.79 -11.61
CA GLU A 144 -13.00 -22.00 -11.99
C GLU A 144 -12.66 -23.20 -11.10
N ASN A 145 -11.37 -23.51 -10.98
CA ASN A 145 -10.85 -24.71 -10.33
C ASN A 145 -10.74 -24.57 -8.81
N GLY A 146 -10.65 -23.32 -8.34
CA GLY A 146 -10.59 -22.98 -6.92
C GLY A 146 -9.18 -22.92 -6.34
N TRP A 147 -9.11 -22.50 -5.07
CA TRP A 147 -7.88 -22.29 -4.32
C TRP A 147 -8.02 -22.72 -2.86
N ASP A 148 -6.89 -22.95 -2.21
CA ASP A 148 -6.85 -23.26 -0.78
C ASP A 148 -7.12 -22.00 0.06
N VAL A 149 -8.05 -22.11 1.01
CA VAL A 149 -8.46 -21.00 1.87
C VAL A 149 -7.45 -20.83 3.01
N LEU A 150 -6.83 -19.65 3.13
CA LEU A 150 -5.91 -19.34 4.22
C LEU A 150 -6.63 -19.23 5.58
N PRO A 151 -5.95 -19.48 6.72
CA PRO A 151 -6.56 -19.46 8.06
C PRO A 151 -7.29 -18.16 8.40
N ASN A 152 -6.71 -17.02 8.02
CA ASN A 152 -7.31 -15.71 8.24
C ASN A 152 -8.58 -15.50 7.38
N THR A 153 -8.61 -16.00 6.15
CA THR A 153 -9.83 -16.02 5.33
C THR A 153 -10.90 -16.90 6.00
N LYS A 154 -10.55 -18.09 6.51
CA LYS A 154 -11.48 -18.96 7.26
C LYS A 154 -12.11 -18.25 8.47
N LYS A 155 -11.30 -17.49 9.25
CA LYS A 155 -11.80 -16.66 10.38
C LYS A 155 -12.87 -15.67 9.91
N LEU A 156 -12.73 -15.14 8.70
CA LEU A 156 -13.65 -14.14 8.14
C LEU A 156 -14.86 -14.74 7.41
N LEU A 157 -14.82 -16.02 6.98
CA LEU A 157 -15.97 -16.70 6.35
C LEU A 157 -17.21 -16.73 7.25
N GLY A 158 -17.04 -16.76 8.58
CA GLY A 158 -18.17 -16.64 9.51
C GLY A 158 -19.01 -15.38 9.30
N LYS A 159 -18.42 -14.30 8.75
CA LYS A 159 -19.11 -13.04 8.42
C LYS A 159 -19.96 -13.14 7.15
N LEU A 160 -19.80 -14.19 6.35
CA LEU A 160 -20.60 -14.47 5.15
C LEU A 160 -21.85 -15.29 5.42
N LYS A 161 -22.03 -15.89 6.60
CA LYS A 161 -23.16 -16.79 6.89
C LYS A 161 -24.54 -16.19 6.63
N SER A 162 -24.69 -14.87 6.74
CA SER A 162 -25.94 -14.14 6.48
C SER A 162 -25.97 -13.43 5.12
N VAL A 163 -24.96 -13.66 4.29
CA VAL A 163 -24.82 -13.05 2.97
C VAL A 163 -25.20 -14.08 1.92
N ASP A 164 -26.16 -13.72 1.08
CA ASP A 164 -26.55 -14.55 -0.06
C ASP A 164 -25.46 -14.51 -1.13
N HIS A 165 -24.68 -15.58 -1.27
CA HIS A 165 -23.55 -15.67 -2.20
C HIS A 165 -23.46 -17.05 -2.86
N ASN A 166 -22.86 -17.09 -4.07
CA ASN A 166 -22.63 -18.32 -4.82
C ASN A 166 -21.15 -18.76 -4.79
N LEU A 167 -20.37 -18.30 -3.82
CA LEU A 167 -19.05 -18.88 -3.57
C LEU A 167 -19.23 -20.33 -3.13
N GLU A 168 -18.52 -21.24 -3.80
CA GLU A 168 -18.63 -22.66 -3.51
C GLU A 168 -17.49 -23.07 -2.60
N LEU A 169 -17.84 -23.58 -1.42
CA LEU A 169 -16.92 -24.03 -0.39
C LEU A 169 -16.98 -25.55 -0.31
N THR A 170 -15.81 -26.19 -0.16
CA THR A 170 -15.78 -27.61 0.20
C THR A 170 -16.37 -27.82 1.59
N SER A 171 -16.82 -29.05 1.89
CA SER A 171 -17.48 -29.39 3.16
C SER A 171 -16.61 -29.10 4.39
N ASP A 172 -15.28 -29.10 4.23
CA ASP A 172 -14.28 -28.77 5.25
C ASP A 172 -13.83 -27.29 5.24
N ASN A 173 -14.38 -26.45 4.34
CA ASN A 173 -13.96 -25.07 4.06
C ASN A 173 -12.47 -24.90 3.74
N ASN A 174 -11.80 -25.96 3.26
CA ASN A 174 -10.39 -25.90 2.88
C ASN A 174 -10.17 -25.34 1.48
N LYS A 175 -11.13 -25.52 0.56
CA LYS A 175 -11.08 -24.95 -0.78
C LYS A 175 -12.30 -24.11 -1.08
N MET A 176 -12.09 -23.07 -1.87
CA MET A 176 -13.15 -22.21 -2.40
C MET A 176 -13.01 -22.11 -3.91
N ARG A 177 -14.13 -22.06 -4.63
CA ARG A 177 -14.18 -21.72 -6.06
C ARG A 177 -15.27 -20.69 -6.35
N ASN A 178 -15.13 -19.98 -7.46
CA ASN A 178 -16.08 -18.97 -7.92
C ASN A 178 -16.24 -19.06 -9.45
N PRO A 179 -16.96 -20.08 -9.97
CA PRO A 179 -17.16 -20.26 -11.40
C PRO A 179 -17.84 -19.05 -12.06
N LYS A 180 -18.69 -18.34 -11.32
CA LYS A 180 -19.35 -17.14 -11.82
C LYS A 180 -18.39 -15.98 -12.07
N LEU A 181 -17.37 -15.83 -11.23
CA LEU A 181 -16.29 -14.89 -11.49
C LEU A 181 -15.42 -15.35 -12.66
N SER A 182 -15.16 -16.65 -12.82
CA SER A 182 -14.47 -17.20 -14.01
C SER A 182 -15.19 -16.81 -15.31
N GLU A 183 -16.52 -16.97 -15.39
CA GLU A 183 -17.33 -16.50 -16.53
C GLU A 183 -17.16 -15.00 -16.79
N THR A 184 -17.19 -14.20 -15.72
CA THR A 184 -17.04 -12.75 -15.81
C THR A 184 -15.66 -12.35 -16.31
N LEU A 185 -14.61 -13.02 -15.82
CA LEU A 185 -13.23 -12.80 -16.25
C LEU A 185 -13.01 -13.20 -17.72
N LYS A 186 -13.70 -14.25 -18.21
CA LYS A 186 -13.67 -14.61 -19.65
C LYS A 186 -14.20 -13.46 -20.52
N VAL A 187 -15.30 -12.82 -20.12
CA VAL A 187 -15.84 -11.65 -20.85
C VAL A 187 -14.88 -10.46 -20.76
N ILE A 188 -14.34 -10.18 -19.58
CA ILE A 188 -13.35 -9.10 -19.40
C ILE A 188 -12.12 -9.32 -20.29
N ALA A 189 -11.62 -10.55 -20.37
CA ALA A 189 -10.49 -10.90 -21.21
C ALA A 189 -10.80 -10.71 -22.70
N GLN A 190 -11.98 -11.13 -23.15
CA GLN A 190 -12.36 -11.09 -24.57
C GLN A 190 -12.76 -9.69 -25.06
N GLU A 191 -13.58 -8.97 -24.31
CA GLU A 191 -14.17 -7.70 -24.75
C GLU A 191 -13.42 -6.47 -24.24
N GLY A 192 -12.75 -6.62 -23.10
CA GLY A 192 -12.16 -5.51 -22.36
C GLY A 192 -13.18 -4.65 -21.60
N PRO A 193 -12.72 -3.90 -20.58
CA PRO A 193 -13.61 -3.16 -19.70
C PRO A 193 -14.32 -1.99 -20.39
N SER A 194 -13.68 -1.34 -21.36
CA SER A 194 -14.30 -0.25 -22.12
C SER A 194 -15.43 -0.72 -23.04
N SER A 195 -15.35 -1.93 -23.58
CA SER A 195 -16.41 -2.44 -24.47
C SER A 195 -17.57 -3.05 -23.69
N SER A 196 -17.29 -3.66 -22.54
CA SER A 196 -18.28 -4.47 -21.81
C SER A 196 -18.82 -3.81 -20.54
N PHE A 197 -17.97 -3.19 -19.71
CA PHE A 197 -18.34 -2.72 -18.37
C PHE A 197 -18.65 -1.21 -18.34
N TYR A 198 -17.93 -0.41 -19.10
CA TYR A 198 -18.03 1.06 -19.12
C TYR A 198 -18.61 1.60 -20.45
N ARG A 199 -19.50 0.82 -21.08
CA ARG A 199 -20.18 1.19 -22.33
C ARG A 199 -21.66 0.86 -22.24
N GLU A 200 -22.48 1.76 -22.76
CA GLU A 200 -23.93 1.59 -22.81
C GLU A 200 -24.29 0.34 -23.63
N ASN A 201 -25.21 -0.47 -23.11
CA ASN A 201 -25.58 -1.79 -23.65
C ASN A 201 -24.43 -2.82 -23.70
N GLY A 202 -23.31 -2.59 -23.00
CA GLY A 202 -22.26 -3.60 -22.83
C GLY A 202 -22.74 -4.78 -21.98
N TYR A 203 -22.25 -5.99 -22.24
CA TYR A 203 -22.73 -7.20 -21.56
C TYR A 203 -22.56 -7.14 -20.04
N LEU A 204 -21.40 -6.69 -19.56
CA LEU A 204 -21.16 -6.53 -18.12
C LEU A 204 -21.86 -5.29 -17.55
N PHE A 205 -22.00 -4.23 -18.33
CA PHE A 205 -22.71 -3.00 -17.97
C PHE A 205 -24.18 -3.29 -17.58
N GLU A 206 -24.89 -4.07 -18.40
CA GLU A 206 -26.28 -4.43 -18.10
C GLU A 206 -26.40 -5.26 -16.81
N LYS A 207 -25.45 -6.16 -16.55
CA LYS A 207 -25.43 -6.97 -15.33
C LYS A 207 -25.17 -6.15 -14.07
N VAL A 208 -24.16 -5.28 -14.12
CA VAL A 208 -23.86 -4.41 -12.98
C VAL A 208 -25.02 -3.44 -12.71
N MET A 209 -25.62 -2.87 -13.74
CA MET A 209 -26.78 -2.00 -13.56
C MET A 209 -28.02 -2.74 -13.06
N THR A 210 -28.22 -3.99 -13.47
CA THR A 210 -29.29 -4.85 -12.94
C THR A 210 -29.11 -5.05 -11.43
N ASP A 211 -27.91 -5.44 -10.98
CA ASP A 211 -27.64 -5.64 -9.55
C ASP A 211 -27.81 -4.35 -8.75
N LEU A 212 -27.24 -3.24 -9.24
CA LEU A 212 -27.20 -1.96 -8.54
C LEU A 212 -28.58 -1.29 -8.46
N ARG A 213 -29.46 -1.50 -9.45
CA ARG A 213 -30.87 -1.09 -9.40
C ARG A 213 -31.66 -1.95 -8.42
N ALA A 214 -31.51 -3.27 -8.49
CA ALA A 214 -32.20 -4.19 -7.58
C ALA A 214 -31.80 -3.97 -6.10
N ALA A 215 -30.57 -3.53 -5.87
CA ALA A 215 -30.06 -3.17 -4.56
C ALA A 215 -30.47 -1.76 -4.09
N ASP A 216 -31.26 -1.01 -4.85
CA ASP A 216 -31.60 0.39 -4.53
C ASP A 216 -30.36 1.25 -4.20
N SER A 217 -29.29 1.11 -5.00
CA SER A 217 -28.10 1.95 -4.87
C SER A 217 -28.33 3.36 -5.45
N PHE A 218 -27.34 4.26 -5.29
CA PHE A 218 -27.37 5.59 -5.92
C PHE A 218 -26.76 5.61 -7.33
N ILE A 219 -26.08 4.54 -7.75
CA ILE A 219 -25.31 4.53 -8.99
C ILE A 219 -26.26 4.54 -10.19
N THR A 220 -26.09 5.53 -11.06
CA THR A 220 -26.80 5.64 -12.33
C THR A 220 -25.93 5.11 -13.48
N PRO A 221 -26.53 4.81 -14.66
CA PRO A 221 -25.80 4.56 -15.89
C PRO A 221 -24.68 5.58 -16.15
N ASP A 222 -25.01 6.86 -16.01
CA ASP A 222 -24.09 7.97 -16.26
C ASP A 222 -22.87 7.96 -15.34
N ASP A 223 -23.04 7.57 -14.08
CA ASP A 223 -21.93 7.50 -13.12
C ASP A 223 -20.86 6.48 -13.54
N LEU A 224 -21.30 5.31 -14.06
CA LEU A 224 -20.39 4.31 -14.62
C LEU A 224 -19.73 4.79 -15.93
N LEU A 225 -20.54 5.26 -16.88
CA LEU A 225 -20.06 5.64 -18.21
C LEU A 225 -19.08 6.82 -18.18
N LYS A 226 -19.26 7.75 -17.25
CA LYS A 226 -18.43 8.96 -17.12
C LYS A 226 -17.25 8.77 -16.16
N TYR A 227 -17.12 7.62 -15.49
CA TYR A 227 -16.02 7.38 -14.55
C TYR A 227 -14.67 7.42 -15.26
N LYS A 228 -13.71 8.13 -14.63
CA LYS A 228 -12.33 8.21 -15.08
C LYS A 228 -11.38 8.05 -13.90
N THR A 229 -10.26 7.40 -14.17
CA THR A 229 -9.12 7.37 -13.25
C THR A 229 -8.39 8.71 -13.29
N GLU A 230 -7.61 8.98 -12.25
CA GLU A 230 -6.77 10.16 -12.17
C GLU A 230 -5.30 9.77 -12.01
N THR A 231 -4.42 10.37 -12.81
CA THR A 231 -2.97 10.24 -12.65
C THR A 231 -2.36 11.56 -12.22
N LYS A 232 -1.47 11.51 -11.24
CA LYS A 232 -0.71 12.68 -10.75
C LYS A 232 0.72 12.29 -10.49
N THR A 233 1.65 13.23 -10.58
CA THR A 233 3.00 13.02 -10.03
C THR A 233 2.91 12.80 -8.52
N THR A 234 3.73 11.91 -7.98
CA THR A 234 3.80 11.67 -6.54
C THR A 234 4.21 12.91 -5.75
N PHE A 235 4.01 12.88 -4.43
CA PHE A 235 4.86 13.71 -3.58
C PHE A 235 6.29 13.18 -3.63
N GLN A 236 7.24 14.11 -3.73
CA GLN A 236 8.67 13.81 -3.76
C GLN A 236 9.40 14.55 -2.65
N TYR A 237 10.32 13.85 -1.99
CA TYR A 237 11.16 14.39 -0.92
C TYR A 237 12.48 13.62 -0.87
N MET A 238 13.59 14.33 -0.70
CA MET A 238 14.89 13.69 -0.47
C MET A 238 14.95 13.26 1.00
N PHE A 239 15.14 11.98 1.26
CA PHE A 239 15.27 11.40 2.58
C PHE A 239 16.60 10.64 2.65
N PHE A 240 17.55 11.22 3.39
CA PHE A 240 18.96 10.83 3.31
C PHE A 240 19.45 10.86 1.84
N ASN A 241 19.90 9.72 1.32
CA ASN A 241 20.43 9.56 -0.04
C ASN A 241 19.41 8.96 -1.01
N TYR A 242 18.11 8.99 -0.67
CA TYR A 242 17.04 8.41 -1.47
C TYR A 242 15.94 9.43 -1.72
N THR A 243 15.31 9.37 -2.89
CA THR A 243 14.09 10.12 -3.13
C THR A 243 12.87 9.28 -2.78
N ILE A 244 12.03 9.79 -1.89
CA ILE A 244 10.72 9.25 -1.58
C ILE A 244 9.74 9.63 -2.69
N ALA A 245 8.95 8.66 -3.16
CA ALA A 245 7.77 8.84 -3.97
C ALA A 245 6.56 8.22 -3.25
N THR A 246 5.58 9.05 -2.86
CA THR A 246 4.39 8.60 -2.14
C THR A 246 3.10 9.24 -2.65
N THR A 247 1.96 8.66 -2.28
CA THR A 247 0.63 9.07 -2.75
C THR A 247 0.29 10.53 -2.46
N ARG A 248 -0.43 11.17 -3.39
CA ARG A 248 -1.18 12.41 -3.15
C ARG A 248 -2.60 12.11 -2.68
N ILE A 249 -3.36 13.15 -2.29
CA ILE A 249 -4.82 13.03 -2.09
C ILE A 249 -5.47 12.35 -3.31
N PRO A 250 -6.39 11.39 -3.13
CA PRO A 250 -7.04 10.93 -1.89
C PRO A 250 -6.19 10.10 -0.93
N GLY A 251 -4.97 9.69 -1.26
CA GLY A 251 -4.05 9.00 -0.35
C GLY A 251 -3.54 9.89 0.79
N SER A 252 -2.91 9.27 1.77
CA SER A 252 -2.34 9.91 2.96
C SER A 252 -0.80 9.98 2.94
N GLY A 253 -0.16 9.87 1.78
CA GLY A 253 1.32 9.89 1.67
C GLY A 253 2.02 11.09 2.32
N SER A 254 1.34 12.24 2.45
CA SER A 254 1.85 13.39 3.22
C SER A 254 2.09 13.10 4.71
N THR A 255 1.33 12.18 5.33
CA THR A 255 1.62 11.76 6.71
C THR A 255 2.93 10.98 6.77
N MET A 256 3.22 10.16 5.75
CA MET A 256 4.51 9.47 5.64
C MET A 256 5.66 10.47 5.51
N LEU A 257 5.50 11.49 4.65
CA LEU A 257 6.51 12.55 4.50
C LEU A 257 6.80 13.30 5.80
N LEU A 258 5.75 13.60 6.58
CA LEU A 258 5.91 14.23 7.89
C LEU A 258 6.79 13.37 8.81
N GLY A 259 6.47 12.08 8.94
CA GLY A 259 7.26 11.15 9.75
C GLY A 259 8.71 11.02 9.29
N CYS A 260 8.95 10.92 7.98
CA CYS A 260 10.31 10.87 7.41
C CYS A 260 11.11 12.15 7.71
N LYS A 261 10.54 13.33 7.48
CA LYS A 261 11.17 14.62 7.78
C LYS A 261 11.51 14.76 9.27
N MET A 262 10.61 14.32 10.15
CA MET A 262 10.86 14.31 11.59
C MET A 262 12.04 13.40 11.95
N ILE A 263 12.07 12.16 11.45
CA ILE A 263 13.20 11.23 11.69
C ILE A 263 14.52 11.83 11.21
N GLU A 264 14.57 12.31 9.97
CA GLU A 264 15.79 12.81 9.35
C GLU A 264 16.40 13.98 10.13
N SER A 265 15.57 14.90 10.60
CA SER A 265 16.00 16.09 11.35
C SER A 265 16.73 15.80 12.67
N VAL A 266 16.50 14.61 13.26
CA VAL A 266 17.06 14.22 14.56
C VAL A 266 17.74 12.85 14.56
N TYR A 267 18.03 12.29 13.38
CA TYR A 267 18.51 10.90 13.24
C TYR A 267 19.73 10.58 14.12
N HIS A 268 20.75 11.46 14.11
CA HIS A 268 21.96 11.29 14.93
C HIS A 268 21.70 11.32 16.44
N ARG A 269 20.59 11.93 16.88
CA ARG A 269 20.17 11.92 18.29
C ARG A 269 19.46 10.61 18.61
N LEU A 270 18.54 10.18 17.74
CA LEU A 270 17.83 8.90 17.89
C LEU A 270 18.79 7.72 18.02
N ALA A 271 19.88 7.72 17.24
CA ALA A 271 20.92 6.69 17.29
C ALA A 271 21.60 6.55 18.66
N LYS A 272 21.58 7.60 19.50
CA LYS A 272 22.19 7.60 20.84
C LYS A 272 21.21 7.28 21.97
N LEU A 273 19.91 7.19 21.67
CA LEU A 273 18.87 6.92 22.66
C LEU A 273 18.77 5.41 22.95
N SER A 274 18.14 5.07 24.08
CA SER A 274 17.71 3.68 24.33
C SER A 274 16.59 3.28 23.36
N TYR A 275 16.32 1.98 23.27
CA TYR A 275 15.22 1.48 22.43
C TYR A 275 13.87 2.06 22.87
N GLU A 276 13.61 2.14 24.17
CA GLU A 276 12.37 2.67 24.76
C GLU A 276 12.15 4.13 24.37
N LYS A 277 13.21 4.96 24.45
CA LYS A 277 13.14 6.35 24.03
C LYS A 277 12.95 6.49 22.52
N ARG A 278 13.57 5.64 21.70
CA ARG A 278 13.29 5.60 20.25
C ARG A 278 11.84 5.19 19.97
N PHE A 279 11.32 4.22 20.73
CA PHE A 279 9.93 3.76 20.62
C PHE A 279 8.94 4.87 20.97
N LEU A 280 9.15 5.61 22.07
CA LEU A 280 8.32 6.78 22.41
C LEU A 280 8.39 7.84 21.31
N PHE A 281 9.58 8.13 20.78
CA PHE A 281 9.72 9.10 19.70
C PHE A 281 8.92 8.67 18.47
N MET A 282 9.02 7.40 18.07
CA MET A 282 8.22 6.82 16.99
C MET A 282 6.72 6.96 17.29
N TYR A 283 6.29 6.64 18.50
CA TYR A 283 4.89 6.72 18.90
C TYR A 283 4.36 8.15 18.88
N HIS A 284 5.09 9.13 19.42
CA HIS A 284 4.70 10.53 19.35
C HIS A 284 4.71 11.06 17.91
N THR A 285 5.62 10.58 17.06
CA THR A 285 5.58 10.89 15.63
C THR A 285 4.30 10.35 14.99
N LEU A 286 3.86 9.14 15.35
CA LEU A 286 2.56 8.61 14.91
C LEU A 286 1.39 9.49 15.39
N ARG A 287 1.44 10.07 16.60
CA ARG A 287 0.40 11.01 17.06
C ARG A 287 0.28 12.21 16.12
N TYR A 288 1.39 12.79 15.66
CA TYR A 288 1.38 13.84 14.64
C TYR A 288 0.81 13.35 13.32
N MET A 289 1.25 12.20 12.83
CA MET A 289 0.79 11.62 11.56
C MET A 289 -0.73 11.34 11.55
N TYR A 290 -1.25 10.72 12.61
CA TYR A 290 -2.67 10.44 12.76
C TYR A 290 -3.49 11.71 12.95
N SER A 291 -2.96 12.69 13.68
CA SER A 291 -3.62 13.98 13.86
C SER A 291 -3.68 14.79 12.56
N LEU A 292 -2.72 14.63 11.65
CA LEU A 292 -2.72 15.31 10.35
C LEU A 292 -3.78 14.74 9.38
N LYS A 293 -3.98 13.41 9.38
CA LYS A 293 -4.83 12.71 8.38
C LYS A 293 -6.20 13.39 8.14
N PRO A 294 -7.00 13.75 9.16
CA PRO A 294 -8.32 14.34 8.94
C PRO A 294 -8.29 15.72 8.25
N TYR A 295 -7.17 16.43 8.33
CA TYR A 295 -7.00 17.78 7.76
C TYR A 295 -6.50 17.77 6.31
N LEU A 296 -6.13 16.62 5.74
CA LEU A 296 -5.47 16.55 4.43
C LEU A 296 -6.26 17.18 3.27
N ARG A 297 -7.58 17.29 3.42
CA ARG A 297 -8.48 17.94 2.45
C ARG A 297 -9.00 19.29 2.92
N SER A 298 -8.51 19.80 4.04
CA SER A 298 -8.93 21.09 4.57
C SER A 298 -8.38 22.20 3.70
N LYS A 299 -9.22 23.19 3.36
CA LYS A 299 -8.78 24.41 2.69
C LYS A 299 -7.86 25.28 3.56
N PHE A 300 -7.82 25.01 4.87
CA PHE A 300 -7.00 25.71 5.85
C PHE A 300 -5.63 25.03 6.07
N LEU A 301 -5.33 23.97 5.32
CA LEU A 301 -4.03 23.29 5.39
C LEU A 301 -3.10 23.82 4.30
N ASN A 302 -2.05 24.53 4.71
CA ASN A 302 -0.83 24.72 3.94
C ASN A 302 0.14 23.58 4.27
N LEU A 303 0.13 22.54 3.42
CA LEU A 303 0.94 21.35 3.67
C LEU A 303 2.45 21.63 3.66
N ASN A 304 2.93 22.54 2.80
CA ASN A 304 4.36 22.82 2.71
C ASN A 304 4.86 23.49 3.99
N GLU A 305 4.16 24.53 4.46
CA GLU A 305 4.48 25.23 5.70
C GLU A 305 4.44 24.30 6.92
N LEU A 306 3.45 23.39 6.98
CA LEU A 306 3.40 22.36 8.02
C LEU A 306 4.62 21.44 7.97
N LEU A 307 4.99 20.95 6.78
CA LEU A 307 6.13 20.04 6.62
C LEU A 307 7.48 20.73 6.88
N ASP A 308 7.58 22.05 6.71
CA ASP A 308 8.77 22.83 7.06
C ASP A 308 8.97 22.93 8.59
N ASN A 309 7.89 22.76 9.36
CA ASN A 309 7.94 22.69 10.82
C ASN A 309 8.31 21.29 11.38
N ALA A 310 8.55 20.28 10.53
CA ALA A 310 8.84 18.91 10.96
C ALA A 310 10.06 18.79 11.88
N ALA A 311 11.11 19.58 11.64
CA ALA A 311 12.27 19.58 12.51
C ALA A 311 11.91 20.08 13.92
N LEU A 312 11.13 21.17 14.03
CA LEU A 312 10.67 21.69 15.31
C LEU A 312 9.81 20.67 16.06
N MET A 313 8.86 20.01 15.37
CA MET A 313 8.05 18.95 15.96
C MET A 313 8.89 17.80 16.52
N ALA A 314 9.91 17.36 15.78
CA ALA A 314 10.82 16.30 16.22
C ALA A 314 11.62 16.72 17.47
N TRP A 315 12.09 17.97 17.50
CA TRP A 315 12.78 18.53 18.65
C TRP A 315 11.89 18.65 19.88
N GLU A 316 10.65 19.11 19.72
CA GLU A 316 9.67 19.17 20.80
C GLU A 316 9.43 17.80 21.42
N ILE A 317 9.26 16.75 20.61
CA ILE A 317 9.14 15.37 21.10
C ILE A 317 10.34 15.00 21.96
N LEU A 318 11.56 15.23 21.50
CA LEU A 318 12.77 14.87 22.26
C LEU A 318 12.88 15.60 23.60
N GLN A 319 12.41 16.84 23.68
CA GLN A 319 12.41 17.63 24.92
C GLN A 319 11.26 17.27 25.87
N SER A 320 10.17 16.71 25.34
CA SER A 320 8.99 16.35 26.13
C SER A 320 8.79 14.84 26.30
N ILE A 321 9.73 14.01 25.85
CA ILE A 321 9.54 12.55 25.75
C ILE A 321 9.25 11.89 27.09
N ASP A 322 9.75 12.49 28.17
CA ASP A 322 9.60 12.02 29.55
C ASP A 322 8.49 12.78 30.33
N LYS A 323 7.67 13.61 29.66
CA LYS A 323 6.54 14.33 30.30
C LYS A 323 5.32 13.44 30.50
N PRO A 324 4.40 13.78 31.43
CA PRO A 324 3.13 13.07 31.60
C PRO A 324 2.32 12.97 30.31
N TRP A 325 1.56 11.88 30.17
CA TRP A 325 0.80 11.60 28.95
C TRP A 325 -0.30 12.64 28.71
N ASP A 326 -0.26 13.29 27.55
CA ASP A 326 -1.35 14.12 27.03
C ASP A 326 -2.27 13.26 26.16
N HIS A 327 -3.57 13.23 26.47
CA HIS A 327 -4.57 12.44 25.74
C HIS A 327 -5.18 13.17 24.53
N THR A 328 -4.83 14.44 24.32
CA THR A 328 -5.45 15.26 23.27
C THR A 328 -4.82 15.00 21.89
N PRO A 329 -5.63 15.02 20.80
CA PRO A 329 -5.09 15.04 19.46
C PRO A 329 -4.29 16.32 19.21
N ILE A 330 -3.24 16.20 18.41
CA ILE A 330 -2.35 17.32 18.11
C ILE A 330 -3.05 18.30 17.17
N GLN A 331 -3.09 19.59 17.56
CA GLN A 331 -3.62 20.68 16.74
C GLN A 331 -2.54 21.67 16.30
N ILE A 332 -1.37 21.60 16.92
CA ILE A 332 -0.22 22.49 16.71
C ILE A 332 0.93 21.63 16.22
N PHE A 333 1.42 21.94 15.02
CA PHE A 333 2.46 21.23 14.29
C PHE A 333 3.71 22.14 14.25
N GLY A 334 4.47 22.16 15.35
CA GLY A 334 5.51 23.16 15.59
C GLY A 334 4.89 24.55 15.75
N ASN A 335 5.24 25.52 14.92
CA ASN A 335 4.60 26.84 14.93
C ASN A 335 3.32 26.92 14.11
N TYR A 336 2.94 25.83 13.41
CA TYR A 336 1.81 25.82 12.50
C TYR A 336 0.55 25.28 13.17
N ARG A 337 -0.52 26.08 13.21
CA ARG A 337 -1.82 25.66 13.78
C ARG A 337 -2.85 25.46 12.68
N ILE A 338 -3.52 24.30 12.67
CA ILE A 338 -4.64 24.06 11.76
C ILE A 338 -5.95 24.48 12.43
N ASN A 339 -6.56 25.54 11.94
CA ASN A 339 -7.83 26.06 12.46
C ASN A 339 -9.04 25.46 11.72
N ASP A 340 -9.24 24.14 11.81
CA ASP A 340 -10.43 23.47 11.27
C ASP A 340 -11.08 22.52 12.28
N THR A 341 -12.07 23.00 13.02
CA THR A 341 -12.75 22.23 14.08
C THR A 341 -13.72 21.17 13.57
N ARG A 342 -13.90 21.07 12.24
CA ARG A 342 -14.89 20.18 11.62
C ARG A 342 -14.35 18.78 11.36
N VAL A 343 -13.08 18.52 11.59
CA VAL A 343 -12.49 17.21 11.27
C VAL A 343 -13.03 16.07 12.13
N ARG A 344 -12.89 14.84 11.63
CA ARG A 344 -13.31 13.61 12.31
C ARG A 344 -12.24 12.53 12.21
N PHE A 345 -12.13 11.74 13.27
CA PHE A 345 -11.30 10.55 13.29
C PHE A 345 -12.18 9.33 13.05
N LYS A 346 -12.12 8.79 11.83
CA LYS A 346 -12.92 7.63 11.43
C LYS A 346 -12.07 6.37 11.34
N ARG A 347 -12.67 5.24 11.73
CA ARG A 347 -12.12 3.91 11.50
C ARG A 347 -12.51 3.43 10.11
N GLU A 348 -11.50 2.94 9.40
CA GLU A 348 -11.64 2.27 8.10
C GLU A 348 -11.16 0.83 8.27
N PHE A 349 -11.64 -0.09 7.44
CA PHE A 349 -11.30 -1.52 7.51
C PHE A 349 -11.12 -2.09 6.11
N GLY A 350 -10.44 -3.23 6.01
CA GLY A 350 -10.40 -4.07 4.80
C GLY A 350 -9.62 -3.46 3.63
N THR A 351 -8.62 -4.19 3.15
CA THR A 351 -7.69 -3.76 2.10
C THR A 351 -6.77 -4.92 1.76
N ALA A 352 -6.16 -4.93 0.58
CA ALA A 352 -4.97 -5.71 0.25
C ALA A 352 -3.87 -4.75 -0.24
N ASN A 353 -2.60 -5.15 -0.09
CA ASN A 353 -1.48 -4.39 -0.63
C ASN A 353 -0.47 -5.33 -1.28
N ILE A 354 0.02 -4.95 -2.46
CA ILE A 354 1.08 -5.67 -3.17
C ILE A 354 2.27 -4.75 -3.44
N VAL A 355 3.44 -5.36 -3.50
CA VAL A 355 4.71 -4.72 -3.83
C VAL A 355 5.35 -5.51 -4.96
N LEU A 356 5.64 -4.86 -6.09
CA LEU A 356 6.21 -5.50 -7.27
C LEU A 356 7.38 -4.66 -7.80
N GLN A 357 8.48 -5.30 -8.16
CA GLN A 357 9.64 -4.65 -8.78
C GLN A 357 10.19 -5.52 -9.90
N ARG A 358 10.55 -4.87 -11.01
CA ARG A 358 11.34 -5.45 -12.10
C ARG A 358 12.43 -4.47 -12.53
N GLY A 359 13.66 -4.75 -12.12
CA GLY A 359 14.80 -3.87 -12.36
C GLY A 359 14.55 -2.47 -11.78
N LYS A 360 14.56 -1.45 -12.66
CA LYS A 360 14.29 -0.06 -12.27
C LYS A 360 12.81 0.34 -12.30
N SER A 361 11.92 -0.58 -12.64
CA SER A 361 10.47 -0.36 -12.60
C SER A 361 9.86 -0.97 -11.35
N ALA A 362 8.92 -0.26 -10.74
CA ALA A 362 8.35 -0.63 -9.44
C ALA A 362 6.92 -0.12 -9.30
N ILE A 363 6.08 -0.89 -8.60
CA ILE A 363 4.72 -0.49 -8.22
C ILE A 363 4.41 -1.00 -6.82
N THR A 364 3.88 -0.09 -6.01
CA THR A 364 3.23 -0.45 -4.75
C THR A 364 1.76 -0.06 -4.86
N MET A 365 0.87 -1.02 -4.64
CA MET A 365 -0.56 -0.84 -4.89
C MET A 365 -1.41 -1.35 -3.73
N THR A 366 -2.29 -0.48 -3.26
CA THR A 366 -3.31 -0.79 -2.26
C THR A 366 -4.68 -0.88 -2.92
N SER A 367 -5.28 -2.06 -2.91
CA SER A 367 -6.62 -2.34 -3.49
C SER A 367 -7.64 -2.66 -2.39
N THR A 368 -8.91 -2.34 -2.62
CA THR A 368 -9.94 -2.57 -1.61
C THR A 368 -11.37 -2.67 -2.16
N VAL A 369 -12.25 -3.35 -1.41
CA VAL A 369 -13.72 -3.18 -1.46
C VAL A 369 -14.23 -2.39 -0.23
N ASN A 370 -13.33 -1.69 0.44
CA ASN A 370 -13.44 -1.13 1.78
C ASN A 370 -13.60 -2.22 2.84
N TRP A 371 -14.73 -2.31 3.54
CA TRP A 371 -14.87 -3.24 4.67
C TRP A 371 -14.78 -4.71 4.23
N TYR A 372 -14.69 -5.63 5.19
CA TYR A 372 -14.68 -7.05 4.85
C TYR A 372 -15.92 -7.46 4.05
N PHE A 373 -15.70 -7.90 2.80
CA PHE A 373 -16.73 -8.17 1.79
C PHE A 373 -17.55 -6.93 1.33
N GLY A 374 -16.98 -5.74 1.50
CA GLY A 374 -17.55 -4.45 1.13
C GLY A 374 -18.93 -4.19 1.72
N SER A 375 -19.89 -3.88 0.84
CA SER A 375 -21.30 -3.71 1.19
C SER A 375 -22.00 -5.00 1.60
N ARG A 376 -21.33 -6.15 1.43
CA ARG A 376 -21.89 -7.49 1.51
C ARG A 376 -23.00 -7.75 0.49
N LEU A 377 -23.09 -6.94 -0.56
CA LEU A 377 -23.85 -7.27 -1.76
C LEU A 377 -22.99 -8.13 -2.68
N TYR A 378 -23.36 -9.40 -2.83
CA TYR A 378 -22.75 -10.30 -3.79
C TYR A 378 -23.55 -10.31 -5.08
N SER A 379 -22.89 -10.08 -6.21
CA SER A 379 -23.50 -10.21 -7.53
C SER A 379 -23.59 -11.68 -7.93
N LYS A 380 -24.81 -12.22 -8.02
CA LYS A 380 -25.02 -13.55 -8.65
C LYS A 380 -24.82 -13.52 -10.16
N ASN A 381 -24.85 -12.33 -10.78
CA ASN A 381 -24.65 -12.14 -12.21
C ASN A 381 -23.18 -12.11 -12.59
N LEU A 382 -22.30 -11.67 -11.69
CA LEU A 382 -20.88 -11.39 -11.96
C LEU A 382 -19.91 -12.15 -11.03
N GLY A 383 -20.38 -12.68 -9.91
CA GLY A 383 -19.53 -13.37 -8.94
C GLY A 383 -18.63 -12.45 -8.13
N ILE A 384 -19.02 -11.19 -7.92
CA ILE A 384 -18.21 -10.16 -7.24
C ILE A 384 -18.92 -9.58 -6.01
N PHE A 385 -18.15 -9.10 -5.04
CA PHE A 385 -18.68 -8.22 -3.97
C PHE A 385 -18.57 -6.76 -4.37
N TYR A 386 -19.63 -5.99 -4.15
CA TYR A 386 -19.60 -4.53 -4.30
C TYR A 386 -19.00 -3.86 -3.06
N ASN A 387 -18.19 -2.83 -3.28
CA ASN A 387 -17.59 -2.03 -2.22
C ASN A 387 -18.63 -1.33 -1.34
N ASN A 388 -18.21 -0.84 -0.18
CA ASN A 388 -18.92 0.20 0.58
C ASN A 388 -18.03 1.42 0.81
N GLN A 389 -17.36 1.87 -0.25
CA GLN A 389 -16.28 2.83 -0.19
C GLN A 389 -16.73 4.24 0.26
N LEU A 390 -18.02 4.58 0.10
CA LEU A 390 -18.54 5.88 0.54
C LEU A 390 -18.60 6.00 2.07
N LYS A 391 -18.44 4.88 2.80
CA LYS A 391 -18.23 4.88 4.25
C LYS A 391 -16.99 5.63 4.67
N ASP A 392 -16.05 5.89 3.77
CA ASP A 392 -14.85 6.64 4.12
C ASP A 392 -15.09 8.16 4.12
N PHE A 393 -16.27 8.63 3.71
CA PHE A 393 -16.65 10.02 3.96
C PHE A 393 -16.97 10.29 5.43
N ASP A 394 -16.55 11.46 5.89
CA ASP A 394 -16.94 12.04 7.17
C ASP A 394 -18.31 12.72 7.06
N ASP A 395 -18.67 13.54 8.05
CA ASP A 395 -19.94 14.26 8.08
C ASP A 395 -20.01 15.32 6.96
N THR A 396 -21.23 15.67 6.54
CA THR A 396 -21.45 16.78 5.60
C THR A 396 -20.86 18.08 6.14
N GLY A 397 -20.17 18.84 5.29
CA GLY A 397 -19.53 20.10 5.65
C GLY A 397 -18.09 19.98 6.18
N THR A 398 -17.61 18.78 6.46
CA THR A 398 -16.21 18.50 6.82
C THR A 398 -15.30 18.49 5.58
N PRO A 399 -13.95 18.60 5.72
CA PRO A 399 -13.02 18.53 4.59
C PRO A 399 -13.18 17.27 3.72
N ASN A 400 -13.41 16.14 4.38
CA ASN A 400 -13.69 14.85 3.75
C ASN A 400 -15.19 14.49 3.80
N GLY A 401 -16.06 15.51 3.84
CA GLY A 401 -17.49 15.31 3.71
C GLY A 401 -17.91 14.90 2.29
N PRO A 402 -19.08 14.26 2.14
CA PRO A 402 -19.61 13.79 0.86
C PRO A 402 -19.90 14.97 -0.08
N LYS A 403 -19.63 14.78 -1.39
CA LYS A 403 -20.07 15.65 -2.49
C LYS A 403 -20.28 14.80 -3.76
N PRO A 404 -21.21 15.17 -4.66
CA PRO A 404 -21.37 14.54 -5.97
C PRO A 404 -20.04 14.38 -6.70
N GLY A 405 -19.76 13.18 -7.24
CA GLY A 405 -18.53 12.86 -7.97
C GLY A 405 -17.24 12.82 -7.15
N LYS A 406 -17.28 13.15 -5.85
CA LYS A 406 -16.07 13.21 -5.02
C LYS A 406 -15.57 11.80 -4.68
N VAL A 407 -14.26 11.64 -4.61
CA VAL A 407 -13.59 10.44 -4.09
C VAL A 407 -13.30 10.63 -2.59
N PRO A 408 -13.66 9.70 -1.68
CA PRO A 408 -13.36 9.81 -0.26
C PRO A 408 -11.85 9.66 0.02
N GLN A 409 -11.39 10.31 1.09
CA GLN A 409 -10.00 10.18 1.58
C GLN A 409 -9.66 8.72 1.90
N SER A 410 -8.39 8.36 1.75
CA SER A 410 -7.82 7.04 2.03
C SER A 410 -6.68 7.15 3.03
N SER A 411 -6.54 6.16 3.91
CA SER A 411 -5.36 6.02 4.78
C SER A 411 -4.12 5.47 4.06
N THR A 412 -4.22 5.05 2.79
CA THR A 412 -3.08 4.45 2.09
C THR A 412 -1.93 5.44 1.97
N SER A 413 -0.72 4.98 2.27
CA SER A 413 0.52 5.75 2.15
C SER A 413 1.57 4.91 1.43
N VAL A 414 1.18 4.23 0.34
CA VAL A 414 2.11 3.44 -0.47
C VAL A 414 3.26 4.31 -0.93
N THR A 415 4.47 3.78 -0.75
CA THR A 415 5.70 4.56 -0.85
C THR A 415 6.79 3.74 -1.51
N ILE A 416 7.49 4.36 -2.44
CA ILE A 416 8.70 3.85 -3.09
C ILE A 416 9.84 4.81 -2.78
N LEU A 417 10.99 4.29 -2.36
CA LEU A 417 12.26 5.03 -2.29
C LEU A 417 13.14 4.55 -3.43
N TYR A 418 13.77 5.49 -4.12
CA TYR A 418 14.75 5.20 -5.16
C TYR A 418 16.05 5.97 -4.95
N SER A 419 17.17 5.37 -5.33
CA SER A 419 18.52 5.96 -5.28
C SER A 419 18.76 6.97 -6.40
N ASP A 420 19.88 7.68 -6.33
CA ASP A 420 20.29 8.69 -7.33
C ASP A 420 20.41 8.12 -8.75
N ASP A 421 20.79 6.85 -8.89
CA ASP A 421 20.81 6.14 -10.17
C ASP A 421 19.42 5.71 -10.66
N ARG A 422 18.36 6.13 -9.94
CA ARG A 422 16.95 5.82 -10.18
C ARG A 422 16.59 4.36 -10.01
N THR A 423 17.29 3.63 -9.15
CA THR A 423 16.91 2.25 -8.82
C THR A 423 15.93 2.27 -7.63
N PRO A 424 14.75 1.63 -7.72
CA PRO A 424 13.91 1.41 -6.54
C PRO A 424 14.67 0.54 -5.54
N VAL A 425 14.83 1.05 -4.32
CA VAL A 425 15.59 0.38 -3.27
C VAL A 425 14.74 -0.01 -2.07
N PHE A 426 13.57 0.58 -1.91
CA PHE A 426 12.66 0.23 -0.84
C PHE A 426 11.22 0.53 -1.26
N GLN A 427 10.31 -0.37 -0.92
CA GLN A 427 8.88 -0.24 -1.19
C GLN A 427 8.11 -0.64 0.04
N ILE A 428 7.06 0.10 0.38
CA ILE A 428 6.19 -0.25 1.51
C ILE A 428 4.76 0.19 1.26
N GLY A 429 3.84 -0.70 1.60
CA GLY A 429 2.44 -0.38 1.79
C GLY A 429 1.84 -1.29 2.84
N ALA A 430 0.57 -1.10 3.12
CA ALA A 430 -0.13 -1.93 4.08
C ALA A 430 -1.60 -2.07 3.72
N ALA A 431 -2.21 -3.04 4.37
CA ALA A 431 -3.64 -3.18 4.43
C ALA A 431 -4.16 -2.98 5.86
N GLY A 432 -5.43 -2.60 6.01
CA GLY A 432 -6.06 -2.45 7.33
C GLY A 432 -6.69 -1.09 7.60
N GLY A 433 -7.12 -0.37 6.56
CA GLY A 433 -7.83 0.91 6.70
C GLY A 433 -7.05 1.94 7.50
N SER A 434 -7.65 2.50 8.54
CA SER A 434 -7.02 3.56 9.34
C SER A 434 -5.76 3.09 10.08
N LYS A 435 -5.55 1.78 10.25
CA LYS A 435 -4.35 1.20 10.87
C LYS A 435 -3.12 1.22 9.94
N MET A 436 -3.30 1.49 8.64
CA MET A 436 -2.21 1.45 7.65
C MET A 436 -1.10 2.47 7.95
N ILE A 437 -1.44 3.67 8.41
CA ILE A 437 -0.46 4.71 8.77
C ILE A 437 0.49 4.19 9.87
N GLY A 438 -0.09 3.63 10.94
CA GLY A 438 0.64 3.02 12.04
C GLY A 438 1.47 1.83 11.58
N ALA A 439 0.89 0.91 10.84
CA ALA A 439 1.57 -0.31 10.39
C ALA A 439 2.78 0.01 9.49
N ILE A 440 2.61 0.88 8.50
CA ILE A 440 3.68 1.32 7.59
C ILE A 440 4.80 1.98 8.39
N PHE A 441 4.47 2.93 9.27
CA PHE A 441 5.50 3.72 9.94
C PHE A 441 6.22 2.96 11.07
N ASN A 442 5.55 2.05 11.79
CA ASN A 442 6.24 1.15 12.73
C ASN A 442 7.31 0.32 12.00
N THR A 443 6.93 -0.35 10.90
CA THR A 443 7.87 -1.16 10.11
C THR A 443 8.99 -0.30 9.51
N PHE A 444 8.65 0.87 8.96
CA PHE A 444 9.64 1.81 8.42
C PHE A 444 10.63 2.29 9.48
N PHE A 445 10.15 2.72 10.65
CA PHE A 445 11.00 3.20 11.74
C PHE A 445 11.91 2.08 12.27
N ASN A 446 11.37 0.88 12.44
CA ASN A 446 12.16 -0.28 12.86
C ASN A 446 13.28 -0.62 11.87
N TYR A 447 13.00 -0.53 10.56
CA TYR A 447 13.99 -0.77 9.53
C TYR A 447 15.07 0.32 9.47
N PHE A 448 14.69 1.59 9.40
CA PHE A 448 15.62 2.71 9.19
C PHE A 448 16.31 3.21 10.45
N VAL A 449 15.64 3.16 11.61
CA VAL A 449 16.13 3.76 12.86
C VAL A 449 16.62 2.69 13.84
N ASN A 450 15.88 1.58 13.99
CA ASN A 450 16.30 0.49 14.88
C ASN A 450 17.24 -0.53 14.21
N ASN A 451 17.58 -0.32 12.93
CA ASN A 451 18.48 -1.15 12.14
C ASN A 451 18.08 -2.64 12.10
N MET A 452 16.78 -2.94 12.25
CA MET A 452 16.25 -4.30 12.12
C MET A 452 16.28 -4.74 10.66
N THR A 453 16.39 -6.04 10.38
CA THR A 453 16.09 -6.58 9.04
C THR A 453 14.64 -6.28 8.65
N LEU A 454 14.31 -6.31 7.36
CA LEU A 454 12.94 -6.01 6.93
C LEU A 454 11.94 -7.02 7.51
N HIS A 455 12.36 -8.28 7.63
CA HIS A 455 11.56 -9.34 8.25
C HIS A 455 11.30 -9.08 9.75
N GLU A 456 12.34 -8.77 10.52
CA GLU A 456 12.20 -8.42 11.95
C GLU A 456 11.32 -7.19 12.13
N ALA A 457 11.59 -6.12 11.37
CA ALA A 457 10.83 -4.88 11.43
C ALA A 457 9.34 -5.08 11.14
N ASN A 458 9.01 -5.98 10.22
CA ASN A 458 7.63 -6.30 9.86
C ASN A 458 6.93 -7.16 10.92
N LYS A 459 7.67 -8.10 11.52
CA LYS A 459 7.15 -9.02 12.54
C LYS A 459 6.94 -8.33 13.88
N GLU A 460 7.76 -7.34 14.21
CA GLU A 460 7.72 -6.61 15.49
C GLU A 460 6.31 -6.14 15.85
N ALA A 461 5.96 -6.24 17.14
CA ALA A 461 4.67 -5.81 17.65
C ALA A 461 4.50 -4.29 17.51
N ARG A 462 3.35 -3.86 17.00
CA ARG A 462 3.10 -2.46 16.65
C ARG A 462 2.30 -1.76 17.73
N CYS A 463 2.51 -0.45 17.85
CA CYS A 463 1.61 0.44 18.60
C CYS A 463 1.22 1.66 17.76
N THR A 464 0.01 2.16 17.98
CA THR A 464 -0.54 3.30 17.26
C THR A 464 -1.51 4.10 18.14
N PRO A 465 -1.62 5.43 17.94
CA PRO A 465 -2.70 6.20 18.55
C PRO A 465 -4.03 5.89 17.86
N GLN A 466 -5.07 5.78 18.67
CA GLN A 466 -6.43 5.77 18.19
C GLN A 466 -7.24 6.84 18.90
N TYR A 467 -7.88 7.70 18.12
CA TYR A 467 -8.76 8.73 18.66
C TYR A 467 -10.22 8.27 18.63
N LYS A 468 -10.90 8.44 19.76
CA LYS A 468 -12.36 8.32 19.89
C LYS A 468 -12.84 9.50 20.73
N ASP A 469 -13.85 10.22 20.26
CA ASP A 469 -14.41 11.38 20.97
C ASP A 469 -13.34 12.42 21.36
N ASN A 470 -12.37 12.65 20.47
CA ASN A 470 -11.19 13.50 20.68
C ASN A 470 -10.32 13.13 21.90
N GLN A 471 -10.36 11.86 22.31
CA GLN A 471 -9.49 11.30 23.34
C GLN A 471 -8.65 10.18 22.73
N GLU A 472 -7.36 10.18 23.04
CA GLU A 472 -6.43 9.16 22.60
C GLU A 472 -6.54 7.89 23.44
N ARG A 473 -6.49 6.75 22.76
CA ARG A 473 -6.09 5.45 23.31
C ARG A 473 -4.77 5.02 22.69
N VAL A 474 -3.89 4.48 23.53
CA VAL A 474 -2.68 3.82 23.06
C VAL A 474 -3.03 2.39 22.72
N VAL A 475 -2.98 2.05 21.44
CA VAL A 475 -3.42 0.75 20.97
C VAL A 475 -2.22 -0.04 20.49
N CYS A 476 -1.98 -1.20 21.09
CA CYS A 476 -0.83 -2.03 20.80
C CYS A 476 -1.23 -3.47 20.46
N GLU A 477 -0.47 -4.12 19.61
CA GLU A 477 -0.62 -5.57 19.38
C GLU A 477 -0.20 -6.38 20.60
N ASN A 478 -0.72 -7.60 20.67
CA ASN A 478 -0.18 -8.58 21.61
C ASN A 478 1.29 -8.87 21.25
N GLY A 479 2.16 -8.95 22.24
CA GLY A 479 3.60 -9.20 22.04
C GLY A 479 4.51 -7.98 22.13
N ILE A 480 4.00 -6.80 22.51
CA ILE A 480 4.89 -5.71 22.93
C ILE A 480 5.75 -6.15 24.12
N SER A 481 6.98 -5.64 24.20
CA SER A 481 7.89 -5.99 25.28
C SER A 481 7.40 -5.49 26.64
N LEU A 482 7.81 -6.17 27.73
CA LEU A 482 7.48 -5.74 29.08
C LEU A 482 8.04 -4.34 29.37
N GLN A 483 9.18 -3.98 28.78
CA GLN A 483 9.76 -2.64 28.86
C GLN A 483 8.81 -1.59 28.27
N VAL A 484 8.27 -1.83 27.06
CA VAL A 484 7.32 -0.90 26.43
C VAL A 484 6.02 -0.81 27.23
N LYS A 485 5.53 -1.93 27.77
CA LYS A 485 4.34 -1.95 28.62
C LYS A 485 4.53 -1.12 29.89
N ASN A 486 5.60 -1.38 30.64
CA ASN A 486 5.93 -0.68 31.89
C ASN A 486 6.15 0.82 31.64
N MET A 487 6.75 1.16 30.51
CA MET A 487 6.94 2.54 30.08
C MET A 487 5.59 3.25 29.90
N PHE A 488 4.64 2.68 29.15
CA PHE A 488 3.31 3.29 29.02
C PHE A 488 2.57 3.41 30.36
N GLU A 489 2.70 2.41 31.24
CA GLU A 489 2.13 2.46 32.59
C GLU A 489 2.76 3.58 33.43
N GLN A 490 4.07 3.78 33.36
CA GLN A 490 4.79 4.86 34.05
C GLN A 490 4.28 6.24 33.60
N PHE A 491 4.01 6.42 32.30
CA PHE A 491 3.44 7.65 31.77
C PHE A 491 1.93 7.80 32.03
N LYS A 492 1.29 6.79 32.62
CA LYS A 492 -0.17 6.71 32.80
C LYS A 492 -0.93 6.80 31.48
N ALA A 493 -0.35 6.25 30.42
CA ALA A 493 -0.97 6.21 29.11
C ALA A 493 -2.18 5.26 29.10
N PRO A 494 -3.25 5.57 28.34
CA PRO A 494 -4.45 4.74 28.26
C PRO A 494 -4.21 3.55 27.31
N LEU A 495 -3.41 2.59 27.77
CA LEU A 495 -2.97 1.41 27.00
C LEU A 495 -4.10 0.38 26.85
N GLU A 496 -4.35 -0.01 25.60
CA GLU A 496 -5.25 -1.07 25.17
C GLU A 496 -4.45 -2.09 24.34
N ILE A 497 -4.32 -3.32 24.84
CA ILE A 497 -3.74 -4.43 24.07
C ILE A 497 -4.83 -5.07 23.23
N LEU A 498 -4.65 -5.07 21.91
CA LEU A 498 -5.62 -5.64 21.00
C LEU A 498 -5.57 -7.16 20.95
N SER A 499 -6.74 -7.75 20.77
CA SER A 499 -6.90 -9.14 20.33
C SER A 499 -6.70 -9.32 18.82
N ASP A 500 -6.80 -8.25 18.04
CA ASP A 500 -6.65 -8.22 16.59
C ASP A 500 -5.46 -7.34 16.18
N ASP A 501 -4.89 -7.65 15.03
CA ASP A 501 -3.66 -7.03 14.53
C ASP A 501 -3.76 -5.56 14.07
N ILE A 502 -2.61 -4.88 14.04
CA ILE A 502 -2.42 -3.52 13.52
C ILE A 502 -1.90 -3.59 12.08
N GLY A 503 -2.85 -3.68 11.17
CA GLY A 503 -2.58 -3.69 9.73
C GLY A 503 -1.83 -4.93 9.26
N ALA A 504 -1.55 -4.98 7.96
CA ALA A 504 -0.75 -6.02 7.34
C ALA A 504 0.16 -5.39 6.29
N VAL A 505 1.46 -5.36 6.54
CA VAL A 505 2.44 -4.71 5.66
C VAL A 505 2.98 -5.69 4.62
N THR A 506 3.07 -5.22 3.38
CA THR A 506 3.92 -5.82 2.34
C THR A 506 5.00 -4.80 1.97
N ALA A 507 6.25 -5.26 1.91
CA ALA A 507 7.39 -4.38 1.68
C ALA A 507 8.53 -5.11 0.97
N SER A 508 9.43 -4.34 0.38
CA SER A 508 10.70 -4.83 -0.16
C SER A 508 11.85 -3.86 0.12
N SER A 509 13.07 -4.37 0.15
CA SER A 509 14.29 -3.55 0.25
C SER A 509 15.47 -4.18 -0.48
N THR A 510 16.35 -3.34 -1.01
CA THR A 510 17.69 -3.71 -1.50
C THR A 510 18.80 -2.83 -0.87
N ILE A 511 18.45 -1.93 0.05
CA ILE A 511 19.35 -0.92 0.65
C ILE A 511 20.62 -1.52 1.28
N ARG A 512 20.59 -2.75 1.78
CA ARG A 512 21.70 -3.42 2.47
C ARG A 512 22.43 -4.45 1.59
N ASN A 513 22.49 -4.22 0.28
CA ASN A 513 23.06 -5.15 -0.71
C ASN A 513 22.48 -6.57 -0.62
N LYS A 514 21.23 -6.66 -0.18
CA LYS A 514 20.49 -7.90 -0.05
C LYS A 514 19.04 -7.61 -0.39
N ALA A 515 18.50 -8.33 -1.38
CA ALA A 515 17.08 -8.29 -1.67
C ALA A 515 16.31 -8.92 -0.52
N GLU A 516 15.44 -8.13 0.10
CA GLU A 516 14.50 -8.53 1.12
C GLU A 516 13.09 -8.24 0.62
N ALA A 517 12.16 -9.16 0.85
CA ALA A 517 10.75 -8.95 0.61
C ALA A 517 9.96 -9.60 1.74
N VAL A 518 8.88 -8.96 2.16
CA VAL A 518 8.05 -9.43 3.26
C VAL A 518 6.58 -9.28 2.92
N PHE A 519 5.82 -10.26 3.38
CA PHE A 519 4.38 -10.15 3.59
C PHE A 519 4.10 -10.23 5.09
N ASP A 520 2.90 -9.84 5.52
CA ASP A 520 2.55 -9.90 6.94
C ASP A 520 2.02 -11.29 7.34
N VAL A 521 2.73 -11.93 8.25
CA VAL A 521 2.38 -13.25 8.80
C VAL A 521 1.04 -13.24 9.54
N ARG A 522 0.56 -12.06 9.97
CA ARG A 522 -0.76 -11.84 10.59
C ARG A 522 -1.93 -12.17 9.65
N ARG A 523 -1.68 -12.26 8.35
CA ARG A 523 -2.68 -12.68 7.34
C ARG A 523 -2.29 -13.96 6.63
N GLY A 524 -1.08 -13.99 6.09
CA GLY A 524 -0.64 -14.98 5.12
C GLY A 524 -0.23 -14.34 3.80
N GLY A 525 0.54 -15.06 3.01
CA GLY A 525 1.15 -14.55 1.80
C GLY A 525 2.41 -15.31 1.42
N LYS A 526 3.10 -14.80 0.41
CA LYS A 526 4.40 -15.32 -0.03
C LYS A 526 5.16 -14.20 -0.72
N THR A 527 6.47 -14.29 -0.69
CA THR A 527 7.36 -13.38 -1.43
C THR A 527 8.17 -14.15 -2.46
N PHE A 528 8.54 -13.48 -3.52
CA PHE A 528 9.53 -13.92 -4.49
C PHE A 528 10.59 -12.84 -4.61
N THR A 529 11.84 -13.25 -4.59
CA THR A 529 13.00 -12.39 -4.85
C THR A 529 13.95 -13.16 -5.75
N ASN A 530 14.20 -12.66 -6.95
CA ASN A 530 15.27 -13.16 -7.79
C ASN A 530 16.43 -12.15 -7.75
N PRO A 531 17.48 -12.42 -6.97
CA PRO A 531 18.71 -11.67 -7.07
C PRO A 531 19.42 -12.16 -8.34
N ASN A 532 19.07 -11.61 -9.50
CA ASN A 532 19.97 -11.67 -10.66
C ASN A 532 21.22 -10.81 -10.44
N ASP A 533 21.63 -10.57 -9.19
CA ASP A 533 22.93 -10.02 -8.86
C ASP A 533 23.96 -10.98 -9.43
N GLY A 534 24.94 -10.47 -10.18
CA GLY A 534 26.03 -11.23 -10.78
C GLY A 534 26.99 -11.85 -9.75
N GLN A 535 26.50 -12.27 -8.59
CA GLN A 535 27.21 -13.11 -7.63
C GLN A 535 26.61 -14.51 -7.66
N THR A 536 27.23 -15.34 -8.49
CA THR A 536 27.22 -16.78 -8.31
C THR A 536 27.47 -17.11 -6.84
N SER A 537 26.60 -17.96 -6.31
CA SER A 537 26.76 -18.65 -5.04
C SER A 537 28.10 -19.40 -5.02
N ASN A 538 29.14 -18.79 -4.44
CA ASN A 538 30.27 -19.52 -3.90
C ASN A 538 30.23 -19.37 -2.39
N SER A 539 29.59 -20.36 -1.76
CA SER A 539 29.82 -20.71 -0.37
C SER A 539 31.29 -21.10 -0.18
N GLN A 540 32.13 -20.17 0.24
CA GLN A 540 33.36 -20.49 0.96
C GLN A 540 33.52 -19.56 2.16
N ASN A 541 33.67 -20.19 3.31
CA ASN A 541 33.95 -19.59 4.61
C ASN A 541 35.10 -18.58 4.52
N PHE A 542 34.86 -17.34 4.95
CA PHE A 542 35.91 -16.50 5.52
C PHE A 542 35.40 -15.83 6.79
N THR A 543 35.82 -16.39 7.91
CA THR A 543 35.96 -15.70 9.19
C THR A 543 37.08 -14.65 9.03
N THR A 544 36.80 -13.36 9.26
CA THR A 544 37.52 -12.48 10.21
C THR A 544 37.13 -11.00 10.09
N ASN A 545 36.77 -10.45 11.25
CA ASN A 545 37.19 -9.18 11.87
C ASN A 545 37.27 -7.85 11.09
N GLN A 546 36.58 -6.87 11.69
CA GLN A 546 37.07 -5.52 12.00
C GLN A 546 38.03 -4.88 10.99
N SER A 547 37.50 -4.13 10.03
CA SER A 547 38.23 -3.03 9.36
C SER A 547 37.31 -2.27 8.39
N LEU A 548 36.27 -1.63 8.92
CA LEU A 548 35.56 -0.53 8.22
C LEU A 548 35.64 0.77 9.02
N LEU A 549 36.72 0.91 9.77
CA LEU A 549 37.12 2.11 10.49
C LEU A 549 38.52 2.55 10.04
N MET A 550 38.84 2.44 8.75
CA MET A 550 40.16 2.87 8.24
C MET A 550 40.18 3.21 6.74
N VAL A 551 39.08 3.73 6.20
CA VAL A 551 39.05 4.29 4.82
C VAL A 551 38.67 5.78 4.83
N MET A 552 38.57 6.40 6.01
CA MET A 552 38.21 7.82 6.16
C MET A 552 39.36 8.73 6.65
N VAL A 553 40.62 8.32 6.46
CA VAL A 553 41.81 9.13 6.82
C VAL A 553 42.78 9.36 5.65
N LEU A 554 42.48 8.89 4.43
CA LEU A 554 43.38 9.02 3.27
C LEU A 554 42.85 9.91 2.14
N PHE A 555 42.05 10.94 2.48
CA PHE A 555 41.58 11.95 1.51
C PHE A 555 41.92 13.40 1.91
N VAL A 556 42.82 13.62 2.88
CA VAL A 556 43.27 14.97 3.31
C VAL A 556 44.78 15.20 3.08
N PHE A 557 45.52 14.29 2.45
CA PHE A 557 46.98 14.41 2.28
C PHE A 557 47.51 14.48 0.83
N PHE A 558 46.65 14.76 -0.15
CA PHE A 558 47.07 15.02 -1.54
C PHE A 558 46.52 16.35 -2.06
N GLN A 559 46.87 17.45 -1.39
CA GLN A 559 46.76 18.80 -1.93
C GLN A 559 47.83 19.73 -1.36
N SER A 560 49.10 19.31 -1.43
CA SER A 560 50.25 20.19 -1.14
C SER A 560 51.57 19.61 -1.64
N ILE A 561 51.62 19.23 -2.93
CA ILE A 561 52.87 19.12 -3.71
C ILE A 561 52.54 19.53 -5.15
N PHE A 562 52.34 20.82 -5.38
CA PHE A 562 52.56 21.54 -6.65
C PHE A 562 52.49 23.04 -6.35
N THR A 563 53.55 23.52 -5.68
CA THR A 563 54.14 24.87 -5.77
C THR A 563 55.53 24.76 -5.18
#